data_AF-A0A839NZ42-F1
#
_entry.id   AF-A0A839NZ42-F1
#
_cell.length_a   1.000
_cell.length_b   1.000
_cell.length_c   1.000
_cell.angle_alpha   90.00
_cell.angle_beta   90.00
_cell.angle_gamma   90.00
#
_symmetry.space_group_name_H-M   'P 1'
#
loop_
_entity.id
_entity.type
_entity.pdbx_description
1 polymer ?
#
loop_
_entity_poly.entity_id
_entity_poly.type
_entity_poly.pdbx_seq_one_letter_code
_entity_poly.pdbx_strand_id
1 'polypeptide(L)' 'MTEEEFAKLVLVIRARETHVAAQIVVLLSLAHTGFDTTEAEKALRSEADVLTALRIYHATVVEERDP' A
#
# COMPACT_ATOMS: atom_id res chain seq x y z
N MET A 1 -10.95 0.41 18.83
CA MET A 1 -11.36 0.06 17.46
C MET A 1 -12.41 -1.04 17.51
N THR A 2 -13.54 -0.90 16.83
CA THR A 2 -14.57 -1.94 16.71
C THR A 2 -14.16 -3.05 15.72
N GLU A 3 -14.85 -4.20 15.72
CA GLU A 3 -14.64 -5.26 14.72
C GLU A 3 -14.87 -4.75 13.28
N GLU A 4 -15.87 -3.89 13.09
CA GLU A 4 -16.18 -3.30 11.79
C GLU A 4 -15.06 -2.37 11.32
N GLU A 5 -14.53 -1.52 12.20
CA GLU A 5 -13.40 -0.64 11.91
C GLU A 5 -12.14 -1.44 11.58
N PHE A 6 -11.89 -2.53 12.31
CA PHE A 6 -10.75 -3.42 12.06
C PHE A 6 -10.87 -4.11 10.70
N ALA A 7 -12.04 -4.67 10.37
CA ALA A 7 -12.30 -5.26 9.06
C ALA A 7 -12.13 -4.23 7.92
N LYS A 8 -12.59 -2.99 8.12
CA LYS A 8 -12.38 -1.90 7.15
C LYS A 8 -10.89 -1.58 6.97
N LEU A 9 -10.11 -1.51 8.05
CA LEU A 9 -8.67 -1.30 7.96
C LEU A 9 -7.98 -2.38 7.14
N VAL A 10 -8.31 -3.66 7.37
CA VAL A 10 -7.78 -4.79 6.61
C VAL A 10 -8.12 -4.68 5.12
N LEU A 11 -9.36 -4.31 4.79
CA LEU A 11 -9.80 -4.12 3.40
C LEU A 11 -9.04 -2.97 2.72
N VAL A 12 -8.84 -1.84 3.41
CA VAL A 12 -8.08 -0.69 2.90
C VAL A 12 -6.63 -1.07 2.61
N ILE A 13 -5.99 -1.83 3.52
CA ILE A 13 -4.61 -2.31 3.31
C ILE A 13 -4.53 -3.19 2.07
N ARG A 14 -5.39 -4.22 1.96
CA ARG A 14 -5.40 -5.13 0.80
C ARG A 14 -5.69 -4.43 -0.52
N ALA A 15 -6.61 -3.46 -0.52
CA ALA A 15 -6.91 -2.65 -1.70
C ALA A 15 -5.68 -1.83 -2.12
N ARG A 16 -4.96 -1.22 -1.16
CA ARG A 16 -3.73 -0.48 -1.44
C ARG A 16 -2.58 -1.37 -1.89
N GLU A 17 -2.41 -2.56 -1.31
CA GLU A 17 -1.43 -3.55 -1.77
C GLU A 17 -1.65 -3.92 -3.23
N THR A 18 -2.91 -4.22 -3.59
CA THR A 18 -3.30 -4.53 -4.96
C THR A 18 -3.02 -3.36 -5.89
N HIS A 19 -3.36 -2.14 -5.45
CA HIS A 19 -3.14 -0.93 -6.23
C HIS A 19 -1.65 -0.64 -6.48
N VAL A 20 -0.83 -0.66 -5.43
CA VAL A 20 0.62 -0.47 -5.52
C VAL A 20 1.26 -1.53 -6.42
N ALA A 21 0.87 -2.80 -6.27
CA ALA A 21 1.36 -3.88 -7.12
C ALA A 21 1.01 -3.65 -8.60
N ALA A 22 -0.23 -3.24 -8.91
CA ALA A 22 -0.64 -2.91 -10.27
C ALA A 22 0.16 -1.73 -10.85
N GLN A 23 0.38 -0.67 -10.07
CA GLN A 23 1.19 0.47 -10.52
C GLN A 23 2.64 0.08 -10.79
N ILE A 24 3.26 -0.77 -9.96
CA ILE A 24 4.61 -1.30 -10.19
C ILE A 24 4.68 -2.01 -11.55
N VAL A 25 3.72 -2.88 -11.85
CA VAL A 25 3.70 -3.62 -13.14
C VAL A 25 3.59 -2.66 -14.33
N VAL A 26 2.76 -1.61 -14.22
CA VAL A 26 2.63 -0.58 -15.25
C VAL A 26 3.93 0.18 -15.43
N LEU A 27 4.57 0.64 -14.34
CA LEU A 27 5.82 1.38 -14.41
C LEU A 27 6.96 0.56 -15.00
N LEU A 28 7.09 -0.70 -14.59
CA LEU A 28 8.09 -1.61 -15.18
C LEU A 28 7.86 -1.78 -16.68
N SER A 29 6.60 -1.91 -17.12
CA SER A 29 6.27 -2.03 -18.53
C SER A 29 6.66 -0.77 -19.32
N LEU A 30 6.36 0.41 -18.78
CA LEU A 30 6.72 1.70 -19.39
C LEU A 30 8.24 1.90 -19.47
N ALA A 31 8.95 1.60 -18.38
CA ALA A 31 10.40 1.68 -18.32
C ALA A 31 11.06 0.74 -19.34
N HIS A 32 10.57 -0.50 -19.48
CA HIS A 32 11.07 -1.44 -20.50
C HIS A 32 10.85 -0.94 -21.94
N THR A 33 9.81 -0.15 -22.17
CA THR A 33 9.57 0.50 -23.48
C THR A 33 10.34 1.80 -23.68
N GLY A 34 11.16 2.22 -22.70
CA GLY A 34 12.05 3.38 -22.79
C GLY A 34 11.41 4.71 -22.39
N PHE A 35 10.24 4.72 -21.74
CA PHE A 35 9.67 5.94 -21.18
C PHE A 35 10.39 6.32 -19.88
N ASP A 36 10.52 7.64 -19.65
CA ASP A 36 10.95 8.16 -18.35
C ASP A 36 9.83 8.02 -17.32
N THR A 37 10.07 7.20 -16.30
CA THR A 37 9.15 6.89 -15.22
C THR A 37 9.47 7.62 -13.92
N THR A 38 10.48 8.50 -13.88
CA THR A 38 11.04 9.08 -12.65
C THR A 38 9.98 9.73 -11.75
N GLU A 39 9.11 10.58 -12.30
CA GLU A 39 8.08 11.26 -11.52
C GLU A 39 6.98 10.30 -11.03
N ALA A 40 6.64 9.31 -11.85
CA ALA A 40 5.64 8.31 -11.49
C ALA A 40 6.17 7.34 -10.42
N GLU A 41 7.47 7.03 -10.43
CA GLU A 41 8.15 6.28 -9.36
C GLU A 41 8.17 7.05 -8.04
N LYS A 42 8.39 8.37 -8.08
CA LYS A 42 8.30 9.22 -6.88
C LYS A 42 6.88 9.21 -6.31
N ALA A 43 5.86 9.33 -7.17
CA ALA A 43 4.47 9.26 -6.74
C ALA A 43 4.14 7.89 -6.13
N LEU A 44 4.58 6.80 -6.77
CA LEU A 44 4.40 5.44 -6.26
C LEU A 44 5.08 5.25 -4.89
N ARG A 45 6.24 5.87 -4.66
CA ARG A 45 6.92 5.80 -3.36
C ARG A 45 6.07 6.40 -2.25
N SER A 46 5.42 7.54 -2.49
CA SER A 46 4.49 8.14 -1.52
C SER A 46 3.32 7.20 -1.19
N GLU A 47 2.76 6.52 -2.19
CA GLU A 47 1.69 5.52 -1.97
C GLU A 47 2.19 4.30 -1.17
N ALA A 48 3.43 3.86 -1.43
CA ALA A 48 4.07 2.77 -0.68
C ALA A 48 4.38 3.16 0.77
N ASP A 49 4.74 4.42 1.04
CA ASP A 49 4.97 4.94 2.39
C ASP A 49 3.65 4.95 3.20
N VAL A 50 2.55 5.37 2.57
CA VAL A 50 1.21 5.30 3.20
C VAL A 50 0.82 3.85 3.49
N LEU A 51 1.05 2.93 2.57
CA LEU A 51 0.80 1.49 2.80
C LEU A 51 1.65 0.96 3.96
N THR A 52 2.91 1.39 4.06
CA THR A 52 3.80 1.02 5.16
C THR A 52 3.28 1.52 6.50
N ALA A 53 2.87 2.78 6.59
CA ALA A 53 2.27 3.34 7.79
C ALA A 53 1.01 2.60 8.22
N LEU A 54 0.13 2.24 7.27
CA LEU A 54 -1.07 1.46 7.55
C LEU A 54 -0.77 0.05 8.05
N ARG A 55 0.26 -0.61 7.51
CA ARG A 55 0.69 -1.94 7.98
C ARG A 55 1.24 -1.89 9.40
N ILE A 56 2.04 -0.87 9.73
CA ILE A 56 2.54 -0.64 11.09
C ILE A 56 1.36 -0.42 12.04
N TYR A 57 0.43 0.47 11.68
CA TYR A 57 -0.76 0.73 12.49
C TYR A 57 -1.60 -0.53 12.71
N HIS A 58 -1.82 -1.33 11.66
CA HIS A 58 -2.52 -2.61 11.77
C HIS A 58 -1.80 -3.58 12.71
N ALA A 59 -0.47 -3.68 12.64
CA ALA A 59 0.30 -4.54 13.53
C ALA A 59 0.14 -4.13 15.01
N THR A 60 0.22 -2.83 15.31
CA THR A 60 -0.04 -2.30 16.66
C THR A 60 -1.44 -2.63 17.15
N VAL A 61 -2.45 -2.46 16.29
CA VAL A 61 -3.84 -2.76 16.64
C VAL A 61 -4.06 -4.25 16.86
N VAL A 62 -3.39 -5.13 16.11
CA VAL A 62 -3.46 -6.58 16.32
C VAL A 62 -2.85 -6.95 17.68
N GLU A 63 -1.68 -6.42 18.01
CA GLU A 63 -1.01 -6.63 19.30
C GLU A 63 -1.88 -6.17 20.48
N GLU A 64 -2.55 -5.01 20.37
CA GLU A 64 -3.49 -4.52 21.40
C GLU A 64 -4.74 -5.41 21.58
N ARG A 65 -5.11 -6.21 20.57
CA ARG A 65 -6.30 -7.08 20.59
C ARG A 65 -5.99 -8.51 21.02
N ASP A 66 -4.75 -8.97 20.89
CA ASP A 66 -4.28 -10.32 21.23
C ASP A 66 -2.96 -10.24 22.02
N PRO A 67 -3.02 -9.90 23.33
CA PRO A 67 -1.84 -9.56 24.16
C PRO A 67 -1.03 -10.76 24.65
#